data_AF-E2B0L2-F1
#
_entry.id   AF-E2B0L2-F1
#
_cell.length_a   1.000
_cell.length_b   1.000
_cell.length_c   1.000
_cell.angle_alpha   90.00
_cell.angle_beta   90.00
_cell.angle_gamma   90.00
#
_symmetry.space_group_name_H-M   'P 1'
#
loop_
_entity.id
_entity.type
_entity.pdbx_description
1 polymer ?
#
loop_
_entity_poly.entity_id
_entity_poly.type
_entity_poly.pdbx_seq_one_letter_code
_entity_poly.pdbx_strand_id
1 'polypeptide(L)'
;LPVFNWAPFDLSSIYVFLPTLIFQCVALMLCANSSVAHETLIAGMMIQACAQFEILCHRAHILPALLMNAEKKSKSDEDLAAREKTLIRDLIYHHLYIYKFAHTVNAAFTMMIFVQFSLISLVLCMSVYKLSTITSLFTLDFAHTFSYLCSMLMQIFLYCWYGNEVTLKV
;
A
#
# COMPACT_ATOMS: atom_id res chain seq x y z
N LEU A 1 -8.47 -26.15 18.24
CA LEU A 1 -9.00 -24.83 17.79
C LEU A 1 -7.93 -24.15 16.94
N PRO A 2 -8.31 -23.32 15.96
CA PRO A 2 -7.37 -22.63 15.06
C PRO A 2 -6.38 -21.71 15.79
N VAL A 3 -6.82 -21.13 16.91
CA VAL A 3 -5.98 -20.31 17.79
C VAL A 3 -6.10 -20.84 19.22
N PHE A 4 -5.00 -20.80 19.95
CA PHE A 4 -5.03 -21.07 21.38
C PHE A 4 -5.70 -19.88 22.08
N ASN A 5 -6.89 -20.11 22.62
CA ASN A 5 -7.66 -19.10 23.36
C ASN A 5 -8.18 -19.72 24.65
N TRP A 6 -8.19 -18.95 25.73
CA TRP A 6 -8.88 -19.34 26.94
C TRP A 6 -10.39 -19.16 26.74
N ALA A 7 -11.16 -20.23 26.98
CA ALA A 7 -12.62 -20.19 26.94
C ALA A 7 -13.15 -20.44 28.35
N PRO A 8 -14.19 -19.70 28.79
CA PRO A 8 -14.80 -19.88 30.11
C PRO A 8 -15.67 -21.14 30.22
N PHE A 9 -15.74 -21.96 29.17
CA PHE A 9 -16.54 -23.17 29.07
C PHE A 9 -15.71 -24.35 28.56
N ASP A 10 -16.06 -25.56 29.00
CA ASP A 10 -15.39 -26.78 28.57
C ASP A 10 -15.65 -27.11 27.10
N LEU A 11 -14.58 -27.25 26.34
CA LEU A 11 -14.60 -27.62 24.91
C LEU A 11 -14.80 -29.12 24.68
N SER A 12 -15.09 -29.88 25.75
CA SER A 12 -15.28 -31.33 25.73
C SER A 12 -16.54 -31.75 24.96
N SER A 13 -17.55 -30.89 24.90
CA SER A 13 -18.82 -31.15 24.20
C SER A 13 -18.79 -30.64 22.76
N ILE A 14 -19.12 -31.51 21.81
CA ILE A 14 -19.18 -31.17 20.37
C ILE A 14 -20.12 -29.99 20.07
N TYR A 15 -21.20 -29.84 20.85
CA TYR A 15 -22.20 -28.78 20.71
C TYR A 15 -21.67 -27.39 21.07
N VAL A 16 -20.60 -27.32 21.88
CA VAL A 16 -19.93 -26.05 22.24
C VAL A 16 -18.67 -25.86 21.40
N PHE A 17 -17.97 -26.96 21.11
CA PHE A 17 -16.75 -26.95 20.30
C PHE A 17 -17.02 -26.48 18.88
N LEU A 18 -18.05 -27.00 18.21
CA LEU A 18 -18.31 -26.71 16.79
C LEU A 18 -18.67 -25.23 16.54
N PRO A 19 -19.60 -24.60 17.28
CA PRO A 19 -19.84 -23.16 17.15
C PRO A 19 -18.60 -22.32 17.44
N THR A 20 -17.82 -22.68 18.46
CA THR A 20 -16.58 -21.97 18.82
C THR A 20 -15.54 -22.08 17.70
N LEU A 21 -15.41 -23.25 17.08
CA LEU A 21 -14.53 -23.47 15.93
C LEU A 21 -14.94 -22.61 14.74
N ILE A 22 -16.23 -22.61 14.38
CA ILE A 22 -16.75 -21.80 13.27
C ILE A 22 -16.51 -20.31 13.53
N PHE A 23 -16.83 -19.85 14.75
CA PHE A 23 -16.60 -18.47 15.15
C PHE A 23 -15.12 -18.07 15.03
N GLN A 24 -14.19 -18.89 15.54
CA GLN A 24 -12.76 -18.60 15.43
C GLN A 24 -12.28 -18.59 13.98
N CYS A 25 -12.74 -19.53 13.15
CA CYS A 25 -12.41 -19.54 11.72
C CYS A 25 -12.90 -18.27 11.02
N VAL A 26 -14.15 -17.87 11.24
CA VAL A 26 -14.73 -16.65 10.64
C VAL A 26 -13.99 -15.41 11.13
N ALA A 27 -13.73 -15.30 12.43
CA ALA A 27 -12.99 -14.17 13.00
C ALA A 27 -11.58 -14.06 12.42
N LEU A 28 -10.84 -15.17 12.33
CA LEU A 28 -9.52 -15.21 11.69
C LEU A 28 -9.56 -14.79 10.23
N MET A 29 -10.53 -15.29 9.46
CA MET A 29 -10.69 -14.92 8.06
C MET A 29 -10.98 -13.43 7.91
N LEU A 30 -11.84 -12.85 8.74
CA LEU A 30 -12.14 -11.42 8.73
C LEU A 30 -10.92 -10.59 9.11
N CYS A 31 -10.18 -10.96 10.16
CA CYS A 31 -8.95 -10.28 10.57
C CYS A 31 -7.88 -10.32 9.47
N ALA A 32 -7.63 -11.49 8.89
CA ALA A 32 -6.64 -11.66 7.83
C ALA A 32 -7.00 -10.83 6.58
N ASN A 33 -8.25 -10.91 6.11
CA ASN A 33 -8.70 -10.13 4.96
C ASN A 33 -8.69 -8.63 5.23
N SER A 34 -9.08 -8.19 6.42
CA SER A 34 -9.04 -6.77 6.80
C SER A 34 -7.61 -6.24 6.81
N SER A 35 -6.66 -7.03 7.31
CA SER A 35 -5.23 -6.69 7.28
C SER A 35 -4.72 -6.55 5.84
N VAL A 36 -5.00 -7.54 4.98
CA VAL A 36 -4.58 -7.52 3.57
C VAL A 36 -5.26 -6.36 2.82
N ALA A 37 -6.55 -6.12 3.04
CA ALA A 37 -7.28 -5.01 2.44
C ALA A 37 -6.68 -3.66 2.83
N HIS A 38 -6.27 -3.50 4.09
CA HIS A 38 -5.62 -2.29 4.55
C HIS A 38 -4.25 -2.07 3.88
N GLU A 39 -3.42 -3.12 3.80
CA GLU A 39 -2.11 -3.02 3.16
C GLU A 39 -2.21 -2.73 1.66
N THR A 40 -3.13 -3.42 0.97
CA THR A 40 -3.37 -3.22 -0.46
C THR A 40 -3.97 -1.85 -0.76
N LEU A 41 -4.82 -1.31 0.14
CA LEU A 41 -5.34 0.04 0.01
C LEU A 41 -4.22 1.08 0.06
N ILE A 42 -3.32 1.01 1.05
CA ILE A 42 -2.20 1.97 1.13
C ILE A 42 -1.31 1.86 -0.10
N ALA A 43 -0.88 0.65 -0.46
CA ALA A 43 -0.05 0.43 -1.64
C ALA A 43 -0.72 0.95 -2.91
N GLY A 44 -2.02 0.69 -3.09
CA GLY A 44 -2.81 1.20 -4.21
C GLY A 44 -2.86 2.72 -4.28
N MET A 45 -3.02 3.40 -3.14
CA MET A 45 -3.01 4.87 -3.08
C MET A 45 -1.63 5.44 -3.42
N MET A 46 -0.53 4.79 -2.98
CA MET A 46 0.83 5.19 -3.32
C MET A 46 1.12 4.99 -4.81
N ILE A 47 0.72 3.85 -5.38
CA ILE A 47 0.83 3.57 -6.83
C ILE A 47 0.05 4.63 -7.63
N GLN A 48 -1.17 4.97 -7.19
CA GLN A 48 -1.97 6.00 -7.84
C GLN A 48 -1.27 7.35 -7.80
N ALA A 49 -0.65 7.74 -6.68
CA ALA A 49 0.14 8.97 -6.61
C ALA A 49 1.29 8.96 -7.62
N CYS A 50 2.09 7.88 -7.66
CA CYS A 50 3.18 7.70 -8.61
C CYS A 50 2.71 7.80 -10.07
N ALA A 51 1.61 7.12 -10.41
CA ALA A 51 1.07 7.14 -11.76
C ALA A 51 0.60 8.54 -12.18
N GLN A 52 -0.01 9.30 -11.27
CA GLN A 52 -0.40 10.68 -11.56
C GLN A 52 0.81 11.59 -11.75
N PHE A 53 1.90 11.40 -10.98
CA PHE A 53 3.15 12.12 -11.22
C PHE A 53 3.75 11.79 -12.59
N GLU A 54 3.74 10.53 -13.02
CA GLU A 54 4.22 10.15 -14.36
C GLU A 54 3.39 10.80 -15.48
N ILE A 55 2.07 10.85 -15.32
CA ILE A 55 1.17 11.55 -16.25
C ILE A 55 1.51 13.06 -16.30
N LEU A 56 1.76 13.68 -15.15
CA LEU A 56 2.16 15.07 -15.08
C LEU A 56 3.50 15.31 -15.79
N CYS A 57 4.51 14.47 -15.53
CA CYS A 57 5.82 14.55 -16.19
C CYS A 57 5.69 14.39 -17.71
N HIS A 58 4.86 13.45 -18.16
CA HIS A 58 4.58 13.28 -19.58
C HIS A 58 3.92 14.53 -20.18
N ARG A 59 2.90 15.09 -19.51
CA ARG A 59 2.23 16.34 -19.92
C ARG A 59 3.17 17.52 -19.98
N ALA A 60 4.09 17.63 -19.02
CA ALA A 60 5.13 18.65 -19.01
C ALA A 60 6.12 18.48 -20.18
N HIS A 61 6.48 17.23 -20.51
CA HIS A 61 7.37 16.93 -21.64
C HIS A 61 6.76 17.28 -23.00
N ILE A 62 5.46 17.03 -23.20
CA ILE A 62 4.75 17.39 -24.44
C ILE A 62 4.30 18.86 -24.47
N LEU A 63 4.42 19.59 -23.36
CA LEU A 63 3.98 20.99 -23.25
C LEU A 63 4.55 21.89 -24.36
N PRO A 64 5.85 21.84 -24.74
CA PRO A 64 6.38 22.66 -25.83
C PRO A 64 5.68 22.38 -27.17
N ALA A 65 5.36 21.12 -27.47
CA ALA A 65 4.62 20.76 -28.68
C ALA A 65 3.17 21.26 -28.63
N LEU A 66 2.53 21.27 -27.45
CA LEU A 66 1.20 21.85 -27.25
C LEU A 66 1.22 23.37 -27.44
N LEU A 67 2.25 24.06 -26.96
CA LEU A 67 2.44 25.50 -27.15
C LEU A 67 2.65 25.85 -28.63
N MET A 68 3.52 25.13 -29.35
CA MET A 68 3.67 25.32 -30.82
C MET A 68 2.37 25.06 -31.59
N ASN A 69 1.56 24.07 -31.17
CA ASN A 69 0.26 23.81 -31.77
C ASN A 69 -0.79 24.89 -31.42
N ALA A 70 -0.68 25.51 -30.25
CA ALA A 70 -1.52 26.64 -29.85
C ALA A 70 -1.18 27.88 -30.69
N GLU A 71 0.10 28.15 -30.91
CA GLU A 71 0.61 29.22 -31.80
C GLU A 71 0.06 29.07 -33.22
N LYS A 72 0.19 27.90 -33.84
CA LYS A 72 -0.34 27.62 -35.18
C LYS A 72 -1.86 27.80 -35.32
N LYS A 73 -2.61 27.62 -34.23
CA LYS A 73 -4.09 27.71 -34.21
C LYS A 73 -4.60 29.06 -33.71
N SER A 74 -3.70 29.95 -33.27
CA SER A 74 -4.07 31.25 -32.74
C SER A 74 -4.56 32.17 -33.85
N LYS A 75 -5.59 32.98 -33.55
CA LYS A 75 -6.12 33.99 -34.48
C LYS A 75 -5.55 35.40 -34.23
N SER A 76 -5.01 35.63 -33.03
CA SER A 76 -4.33 36.85 -32.61
C SER A 76 -3.36 36.56 -31.47
N ASP A 77 -2.45 37.50 -31.19
CA ASP A 77 -1.53 37.42 -30.05
C ASP A 77 -2.26 37.30 -28.71
N GLU A 78 -3.45 37.91 -28.58
CA GLU A 78 -4.29 37.79 -27.38
C GLU A 78 -4.87 36.37 -27.22
N ASP A 79 -5.30 35.72 -28.31
CA ASP A 79 -5.77 34.32 -28.29
C ASP A 79 -4.63 33.35 -27.98
N LEU A 80 -3.42 33.61 -28.47
CA LEU A 80 -2.23 32.85 -28.12
C LEU A 80 -1.94 32.93 -26.62
N ALA A 81 -1.80 34.14 -26.07
CA ALA A 81 -1.51 34.35 -24.65
C ALA A 81 -2.57 33.71 -23.74
N ALA A 82 -3.85 33.75 -24.12
CA ALA A 82 -4.92 33.11 -23.38
C ALA A 82 -4.78 31.57 -23.35
N ARG A 83 -4.39 30.95 -24.47
CA ARG A 83 -4.19 29.49 -24.58
C ARG A 83 -2.97 29.02 -23.81
N GLU A 84 -1.84 29.71 -23.92
CA GLU A 84 -0.63 29.38 -23.18
C GLU A 84 -0.86 29.45 -21.68
N LYS A 85 -1.50 30.53 -21.22
CA LYS A 85 -1.88 30.71 -19.81
C LYS A 85 -2.78 29.59 -19.32
N THR A 86 -3.72 29.14 -20.15
CA THR A 86 -4.63 28.03 -19.81
C THR A 86 -3.87 26.71 -19.67
N LEU A 87 -2.99 26.38 -20.62
CA LEU A 87 -2.17 25.15 -20.58
C LEU A 87 -1.27 25.10 -19.33
N ILE A 88 -0.57 26.20 -19.05
CA ILE A 88 0.32 26.31 -17.87
C ILE A 88 -0.50 26.23 -16.59
N ARG A 89 -1.64 26.94 -16.52
CA ARG A 89 -2.53 26.91 -15.36
C ARG A 89 -3.01 25.50 -15.06
N ASP A 90 -3.45 24.77 -16.09
CA ASP A 90 -3.96 23.41 -15.93
C ASP A 90 -2.86 22.44 -15.46
N LEU A 91 -1.62 22.61 -15.94
CA LEU A 91 -0.47 21.84 -15.47
C LEU A 91 -0.16 22.11 -13.98
N ILE A 92 -0.14 23.39 -13.58
CA ILE A 92 0.09 23.80 -12.18
C ILE A 92 -1.02 23.28 -11.27
N TYR A 93 -2.29 23.39 -11.70
CA TYR A 93 -3.43 22.88 -10.95
C TYR A 93 -3.35 21.36 -10.76
N HIS A 94 -2.97 20.63 -11.81
CA HIS A 94 -2.80 19.18 -11.72
C HIS A 94 -1.67 18.81 -10.75
N HIS A 95 -0.51 19.46 -10.84
CA HIS A 95 0.58 19.26 -9.89
C HIS A 95 0.16 19.52 -8.44
N LEU A 96 -0.52 20.64 -8.19
CA LEU A 96 -1.01 20.98 -6.85
C LEU A 96 -2.01 19.95 -6.32
N TYR A 97 -2.87 19.42 -7.19
CA TYR A 97 -3.83 18.38 -6.83
C TYR A 97 -3.13 17.08 -6.43
N ILE A 98 -2.15 16.63 -7.22
CA ILE A 98 -1.37 15.41 -6.91
C ILE A 98 -0.59 15.60 -5.62
N TYR A 99 0.05 16.76 -5.43
CA TYR A 99 0.76 17.08 -4.19
C TYR A 99 -0.16 17.02 -2.97
N LYS A 100 -1.35 17.64 -3.04
CA LYS A 100 -2.34 17.58 -1.96
C LYS A 100 -2.84 16.16 -1.71
N PHE A 101 -3.05 15.38 -2.76
CA PHE A 101 -3.43 13.97 -2.65
C PHE A 101 -2.35 13.17 -1.92
N ALA A 102 -1.09 13.24 -2.36
CA ALA A 102 0.04 12.55 -1.74
C ALA A 102 0.22 12.96 -0.27
N HIS A 103 0.11 14.26 0.03
CA HIS A 103 0.17 14.75 1.40
C HIS A 103 -0.97 14.23 2.27
N THR A 104 -2.19 14.15 1.74
CA THR A 104 -3.36 13.62 2.45
C THR A 104 -3.21 12.13 2.73
N VAL A 105 -2.77 11.35 1.74
CA VAL A 105 -2.47 9.92 1.89
C VAL A 105 -1.40 9.72 2.96
N ASN A 106 -0.31 10.49 2.89
CA ASN A 106 0.75 10.43 3.90
C ASN A 106 0.21 10.76 5.29
N ALA A 107 -0.51 11.88 5.46
CA ALA A 107 -1.06 12.28 6.76
C ALA A 107 -2.05 11.26 7.33
N ALA A 108 -2.88 10.64 6.48
CA ALA A 108 -3.84 9.64 6.91
C ALA A 108 -3.17 8.33 7.37
N PHE A 109 -2.13 7.88 6.68
CA PHE A 109 -1.57 6.54 6.90
C PHE A 109 -0.23 6.53 7.63
N THR A 110 0.45 7.67 7.86
CA THR A 110 1.78 7.72 8.51
C THR A 110 1.81 6.97 9.84
N MET A 111 0.86 7.28 10.75
CA MET A 111 0.81 6.62 12.06
C MET A 111 0.55 5.11 11.92
N MET A 112 -0.31 4.74 10.98
CA MET A 112 -0.67 3.35 10.76
C MET A 112 0.50 2.55 10.17
N ILE A 113 1.23 3.13 9.23
CA ILE A 113 2.46 2.56 8.67
C ILE A 113 3.49 2.40 9.80
N PHE A 114 3.68 3.39 10.66
CA PHE A 114 4.62 3.30 11.78
C PHE A 114 4.32 2.13 12.74
N VAL A 115 3.04 1.99 13.12
CA VAL A 115 2.59 0.86 13.96
C VAL A 115 2.79 -0.47 13.23
N GLN A 116 2.44 -0.54 11.94
CA GLN A 116 2.60 -1.74 11.12
C GLN A 116 4.06 -2.19 11.07
N PHE A 117 4.99 -1.28 10.76
CA PHE A 117 6.42 -1.59 10.71
C PHE A 117 6.98 -2.05 12.07
N SER A 118 6.50 -1.45 13.16
CA SER A 118 6.89 -1.85 14.53
C SER A 118 6.42 -3.28 14.84
N LEU A 119 5.17 -3.61 14.51
CA LEU A 119 4.61 -4.95 14.71
C LEU A 119 5.31 -5.99 13.81
N ILE A 120 5.52 -5.68 12.53
CA ILE A 120 6.21 -6.58 11.60
C ILE A 120 7.64 -6.85 12.08
N SER A 121 8.36 -5.85 12.58
CA SER A 121 9.72 -6.05 13.10
C SER A 121 9.76 -7.05 14.26
N LEU A 122 8.85 -6.92 15.24
CA LEU A 122 8.74 -7.87 16.36
C LEU A 122 8.40 -9.28 15.87
N VAL A 123 7.42 -9.39 14.98
CA VAL A 123 6.98 -10.67 14.41
C VAL A 123 8.08 -11.33 13.58
N LEU A 124 8.86 -10.54 12.84
CA LEU A 124 10.00 -11.00 12.07
C LEU A 124 11.08 -11.58 12.99
N CYS A 125 11.42 -10.87 14.08
CA CYS A 125 12.38 -11.37 15.07
C CYS A 125 11.93 -12.71 15.67
N MET A 126 10.66 -12.83 16.06
CA MET A 126 10.09 -14.07 16.60
C MET A 126 10.06 -15.20 15.57
N SER A 127 9.75 -14.87 14.31
CA SER A 127 9.71 -15.85 13.21
C SER A 127 11.09 -16.40 12.88
N VAL A 128 12.11 -15.53 12.84
CA VAL A 128 13.52 -15.93 12.64
C VAL A 128 14.01 -16.78 13.82
N TYR A 129 13.70 -16.37 15.05
CA TYR A 129 14.02 -17.18 16.24
C TYR A 129 13.38 -18.58 16.16
N LYS A 130 12.07 -18.64 15.87
CA LYS A 130 11.35 -19.91 15.69
C LYS A 130 12.01 -20.77 14.61
N LEU A 131 12.34 -20.17 13.46
CA LEU A 131 13.03 -20.86 12.36
C LEU A 131 14.38 -21.44 12.80
N SER A 132 15.14 -20.70 13.61
CA SER A 132 16.42 -21.16 14.18
C SER A 132 16.28 -22.34 15.14
N THR A 133 15.13 -22.52 15.77
CA THR A 133 14.88 -23.65 16.69
C THR A 133 14.37 -24.91 15.98
N ILE A 134 13.90 -24.78 14.73
CA ILE A 134 13.41 -25.93 13.96
C ILE A 134 14.60 -26.70 13.41
N THR A 135 14.76 -27.95 13.87
CA THR A 135 15.90 -28.82 13.54
C THR A 135 15.74 -29.58 12.21
N SER A 136 14.53 -29.72 11.68
CA SER A 136 14.27 -30.44 10.44
C SER A 136 13.65 -29.54 9.37
N LEU A 137 14.38 -29.39 8.27
CA LEU A 137 14.01 -28.54 7.12
C LEU A 137 12.81 -29.11 6.33
N PHE A 138 12.51 -30.41 6.47
CA PHE A 138 11.42 -31.08 5.74
C PHE A 138 10.10 -31.12 6.52
N THR A 139 9.91 -30.23 7.50
CA THR A 139 8.68 -30.14 8.29
C THR A 139 7.71 -29.12 7.71
N LEU A 140 6.40 -29.39 7.83
CA LEU A 140 5.36 -28.43 7.44
C LEU A 140 5.47 -27.12 8.24
N ASP A 141 5.91 -27.19 9.49
CA ASP A 141 6.15 -26.03 10.34
C ASP A 141 7.28 -25.14 9.81
N PHE A 142 8.37 -25.75 9.30
CA PHE A 142 9.44 -25.02 8.62
C PHE A 142 8.90 -24.31 7.37
N ALA A 143 8.22 -25.05 6.49
CA ALA A 143 7.68 -24.49 5.25
C ALA A 143 6.71 -23.33 5.50
N HIS A 144 5.81 -23.48 6.48
CA HIS A 144 4.86 -22.43 6.87
C HIS A 144 5.57 -21.20 7.45
N THR A 145 6.49 -21.40 8.40
CA THR A 145 7.21 -20.30 9.06
C THR A 145 8.11 -19.55 8.07
N PHE A 146 8.76 -20.28 7.16
CA PHE A 146 9.59 -19.71 6.10
C PHE A 146 8.77 -18.93 5.09
N SER A 147 7.67 -19.51 4.57
CA SER A 147 6.77 -18.80 3.64
C SER A 147 6.23 -17.52 4.26
N TYR A 148 5.84 -17.57 5.54
CA TYR A 148 5.36 -16.41 6.27
C TYR A 148 6.43 -15.31 6.38
N LEU A 149 7.68 -15.68 6.68
CA LEU A 149 8.81 -14.76 6.71
C LEU A 149 9.06 -14.09 5.35
N CYS A 150 9.04 -14.86 4.26
CA CYS A 150 9.19 -14.32 2.91
C CYS A 150 8.06 -13.33 2.57
N SER A 151 6.80 -13.66 2.91
CA SER A 151 5.66 -12.75 2.69
C SER A 151 5.83 -11.42 3.42
N MET A 152 6.24 -11.46 4.70
CA MET A 152 6.51 -10.25 5.50
C MET A 152 7.63 -9.38 4.91
N LEU A 153 8.72 -10.01 4.46
CA LEU A 153 9.83 -9.30 3.82
C LEU A 153 9.39 -8.63 2.51
N MET A 154 8.57 -9.32 1.70
CA MET A 154 8.05 -8.76 0.46
C MET A 154 7.11 -7.57 0.72
N GLN A 155 6.27 -7.63 1.76
CA GLN A 155 5.43 -6.49 2.16
C GLN A 155 6.30 -5.28 2.50
N ILE A 156 7.30 -5.42 3.37
CA ILE A 156 8.23 -4.33 3.72
C ILE A 156 8.91 -3.77 2.48
N PHE A 157 9.42 -4.63 1.60
CA PHE A 157 10.11 -4.22 0.38
C PHE A 157 9.20 -3.36 -0.50
N LEU A 158 7.95 -3.77 -0.72
CA LEU A 158 7.00 -3.01 -1.53
C LEU A 158 6.69 -1.63 -0.94
N TYR A 159 6.46 -1.54 0.37
CA TYR A 159 6.23 -0.26 1.05
C TYR A 159 7.42 0.69 0.87
N CYS A 160 8.63 0.20 1.10
CA CYS A 160 9.85 0.98 0.93
C CYS A 160 10.07 1.40 -0.53
N TRP A 161 9.82 0.49 -1.47
CA TRP A 161 9.95 0.76 -2.90
C TRP A 161 9.00 1.86 -3.36
N TYR A 162 7.71 1.74 -3.05
CA TYR A 162 6.73 2.75 -3.45
C TYR A 162 6.93 4.08 -2.72
N GLY A 163 7.31 4.06 -1.44
CA GLY A 163 7.67 5.28 -0.72
C GLY A 163 8.86 6.01 -1.36
N ASN A 164 9.88 5.26 -1.76
CA ASN A 164 11.03 5.81 -2.48
C ASN A 164 10.64 6.38 -3.84
N GLU A 165 9.83 5.67 -4.63
CA GLU A 165 9.34 6.14 -5.93
C GLU A 165 8.53 7.44 -5.82
N VAL A 166 7.64 7.56 -4.82
CA VAL A 166 6.92 8.81 -4.56
C VAL A 166 7.91 9.93 -4.23
N THR A 167 8.91 9.66 -3.39
CA THR A 167 9.89 10.67 -2.96
C THR A 167 10.77 11.15 -4.12
N LEU A 168 11.09 10.29 -5.09
CA LEU A 168 11.86 10.66 -6.29
C LEU A 168 11.04 11.45 -7.32
N LYS A 169 9.71 11.33 -7.28
CA LYS A 169 8.78 11.95 -8.24
C LYS A 169 8.18 13.27 -7.75
N VAL A 170 8.30 13.57 -6.45
CA VAL A 170 7.96 14.86 -5.82
C VAL A 170 9.15 15.81 -5.91
#